data_AF-A0A2V8G8I7-F1
#
_entry.id   AF-A0A2V8G8I7-F1
#
_cell.length_a   1.000
_cell.length_b   1.000
_cell.length_c   1.000
_cell.angle_alpha   90.00
_cell.angle_beta   90.00
_cell.angle_gamma   90.00
#
_symmetry.space_group_name_H-M   'P 1'
#
loop_
_entity.id
_entity.type
_entity.pdbx_description
1 polymer ?
#
loop_
_entity_poly.entity_id
_entity_poly.type
_entity_poly.pdbx_seq_one_letter_code
_entity_poly.pdbx_strand_id
1 'polypeptide(L)' 'HLPRSSLLMLVAAFAGRERILAAYAEAVRERYRFYSYGDAMLVI' A
#
# COMPACT_ATOMS: atom_id res chain seq x y z
N HIS A 1 -0.86 2.32 -4.36
CA HIS A 1 -1.29 1.48 -5.50
C HIS A 1 -2.73 1.07 -5.31
N LEU A 2 -3.50 0.94 -6.39
CA LEU A 2 -4.92 0.64 -6.26
C LEU A 2 -5.16 -0.78 -5.72
N PRO A 3 -6.26 -1.00 -4.97
CA PRO A 3 -6.70 -2.34 -4.59
C PRO A 3 -6.78 -3.25 -5.82
N ARG A 4 -6.27 -4.49 -5.69
CA ARG A 4 -6.22 -5.51 -6.77
C ARG A 4 -5.29 -5.20 -7.94
N SER A 5 -4.30 -4.31 -7.77
CA SER A 5 -3.23 -4.13 -8.76
C SER A 5 -2.12 -5.17 -8.60
N SER A 6 -1.43 -5.52 -9.69
CA SER A 6 -0.24 -6.39 -9.67
C SER A 6 0.87 -5.82 -8.78
N LEU A 7 1.01 -4.50 -8.72
CA LEU A 7 1.97 -3.82 -7.85
C LEU A 7 1.60 -3.96 -6.36
N LEU A 8 0.31 -3.97 -6.01
CA LEU A 8 -0.11 -4.30 -4.65
C LEU A 8 0.23 -5.76 -4.30
N MET A 9 0.07 -6.69 -5.25
CA MET A 9 0.46 -8.09 -5.06
C MET A 9 1.98 -8.24 -4.86
N LEU A 10 2.79 -7.52 -5.64
CA LEU A 10 4.25 -7.51 -5.50
C LEU A 10 4.69 -7.06 -4.11
N VAL A 11 4.16 -5.92 -3.64
CA VAL A 11 4.51 -5.39 -2.31
C VAL A 11 3.99 -6.29 -1.18
N ALA A 12 2.83 -6.93 -1.36
CA ALA A 12 2.31 -7.93 -0.42
C ALA A 12 3.18 -9.20 -0.36
N ALA A 13 3.78 -9.62 -1.47
CA ALA A 13 4.73 -10.74 -1.49
C ALA A 13 6.05 -10.38 -0.79
N PHE A 14 6.49 -9.12 -0.90
CA PHE A 14 7.72 -8.64 -0.25
C PHE A 14 7.57 -8.46 1.27
N ALA A 15 6.49 -7.83 1.73
CA ALA A 15 6.33 -7.39 3.12
C ALA A 15 5.29 -8.18 3.93
N GLY A 16 4.63 -9.16 3.31
CA GLY A 16 3.52 -9.90 3.88
C GLY A 16 2.16 -9.20 3.68
N ARG A 17 1.17 -9.97 3.22
CA ARG A 17 -0.15 -9.46 2.83
C ARG A 17 -0.90 -8.74 3.95
N GLU A 18 -0.95 -9.31 5.15
CA GLU A 18 -1.70 -8.73 6.27
C GLU A 18 -1.13 -7.38 6.71
N ARG A 19 0.19 -7.29 6.83
CA ARG A 19 0.89 -6.04 7.17
C ARG A 19 0.61 -4.94 6.14
N ILE A 20 0.69 -5.27 4.85
CA ILE A 20 0.40 -4.31 3.78
C ILE A 20 -1.07 -3.88 3.79
N LEU A 21 -2.01 -4.80 4.00
CA LEU A 21 -3.44 -4.44 4.05
C LEU A 21 -3.75 -3.55 5.26
N ALA A 22 -3.16 -3.82 6.43
CA ALA A 22 -3.29 -2.96 7.60
C ALA A 22 -2.71 -1.56 7.35
N ALA A 23 -1.51 -1.47 6.76
CA ALA A 23 -0.89 -0.20 6.40
C ALA A 23 -1.74 0.61 5.39
N TYR A 24 -2.37 -0.07 4.43
CA TYR A 24 -3.30 0.57 3.49
C TYR A 24 -4.56 1.11 4.17
N ALA A 25 -5.14 0.35 5.10
CA ALA A 25 -6.31 0.81 5.86
C ALA A 25 -5.97 2.07 6.67
N GLU A 26 -4.79 2.10 7.29
CA GLU A 26 -4.28 3.26 8.01
C GLU A 26 -4.05 4.47 7.09
N ALA A 27 -3.39 4.25 5.95
CA ALA A 27 -3.17 5.31 4.96
C ALA A 27 -4.48 5.90 4.41
N VAL A 28 -5.54 5.09 4.28
CA VAL A 28 -6.88 5.58 3.92
C VAL A 28 -7.49 6.41 5.06
N ARG A 29 -7.37 5.95 6.31
CA ARG A 29 -7.86 6.67 7.50
C ARG A 29 -7.21 8.04 7.64
N GLU A 30 -5.89 8.11 7.40
CA GLU A 30 -5.08 9.33 7.43
C GLU A 30 -5.12 10.13 6.11
N ARG A 31 -5.94 9.72 5.14
CA ARG A 31 -6.17 10.41 3.86
C ARG A 31 -4.89 10.64 3.03
N TYR A 32 -3.99 9.68 3.03
CA TYR A 32 -2.84 9.68 2.13
C TYR A 32 -3.30 9.72 0.67
N ARG A 33 -2.54 10.40 -0.17
CA ARG A 33 -2.76 10.44 -1.61
C ARG A 33 -2.21 9.15 -2.20
N PHE A 34 -3.03 8.44 -2.95
CA PHE A 34 -2.63 7.23 -3.66
C PHE A 34 -2.32 7.53 -5.13
N TYR A 35 -1.76 6.53 -5.82
CA TYR A 35 -1.49 6.52 -7.27
C TYR A 35 -0.22 7.30 -7.66
N SER A 36 -0.08 7.60 -8.96
CA SER A 36 1.19 8.00 -9.59
C SER A 36 1.83 9.27 -9.01
N TYR A 37 1.01 10.19 -8.49
CA TYR A 37 1.47 11.46 -7.89
C TYR A 37 1.10 11.56 -6.40
N GLY A 38 0.85 10.40 -5.79
CA GLY A 38 0.52 10.28 -4.38
C GLY A 38 1.74 10.28 -3.48
N ASP A 39 1.51 9.93 -2.23
CA ASP A 39 2.53 9.75 -1.22
C ASP A 39 3.22 8.38 -1.37
N ALA A 40 4.35 8.21 -0.69
CA ALA A 40 5.20 7.03 -0.79
C ALA A 40 5.18 6.18 0.50
N MET A 41 5.54 4.91 0.35
CA MET A 41 5.71 3.96 1.44
C MET A 41 7.10 3.33 1.33
N LEU A 42 7.88 3.41 2.40
CA LEU A 42 9.17 2.74 2.54
C LEU A 42 9.00 1.47 3.38
N VAL A 43 9.49 0.34 2.88
CA VAL A 43 9.48 -0.95 3.59
C VAL A 43 10.92 -1.34 3.87
N ILE A 44 11.25 -1.59 5.15
CA ILE A 44 12.57 -2.00 5.66
C ILE A 44 12.45 -3.20 6.59
#